data_AF-A0A800F394-F1
#
_entry.id   AF-A0A800F394-F1
#
_cell.length_a   1.000
_cell.length_b   1.000
_cell.length_c   1.000
_cell.angle_alpha   90.00
_cell.angle_beta   90.00
_cell.angle_gamma   90.00
#
_symmetry.space_group_name_H-M   'P 1'
#
loop_
_entity.id
_entity.type
_entity.pdbx_description
1 polymer ?
#
loop_
_entity_poly.entity_id
_entity_poly.type
_entity_poly.pdbx_seq_one_letter_code
_entity_poly.pdbx_strand_id
1 'polypeptide(L)'
;MKIYLLFFGSLLLINCHHKSKITEYPHTDKTKIEEHYFGKKINDPYRWLENDTSSATMDWVERQNDFTQKHLREIKERKPIRSRLKQN
;
A
#
# COMPACT_ATOMS: atom_id res chain seq x y z
N MET A 1 -48.41 5.86 25.72
CA MET A 1 -47.16 5.61 26.49
C MET A 1 -46.87 4.12 26.46
N LYS A 2 -45.62 3.72 26.23
CA LYS A 2 -45.07 2.34 26.12
C LYS A 2 -45.04 1.74 24.70
N ILE A 3 -44.23 2.32 23.81
CA ILE A 3 -43.75 1.62 22.60
C ILE A 3 -42.20 1.55 22.50
N TYR A 4 -41.49 1.91 23.58
CA TYR A 4 -40.03 2.09 23.59
C TYR A 4 -39.24 0.86 24.08
N LEU A 5 -39.73 -0.37 23.86
CA LEU A 5 -39.10 -1.58 24.41
C LEU A 5 -38.73 -2.64 23.36
N LEU A 6 -38.37 -2.21 22.14
CA LEU A 6 -37.95 -3.14 21.07
C LEU A 6 -36.70 -2.71 20.28
N PHE A 7 -35.84 -1.83 20.81
CA PHE A 7 -34.67 -1.35 20.05
C PHE A 7 -33.35 -1.25 20.84
N PHE A 8 -33.15 -2.06 21.89
CA PHE A 8 -31.98 -1.90 22.78
C PHE A 8 -31.02 -3.09 22.84
N GLY A 9 -31.03 -4.01 21.87
CA GLY A 9 -30.28 -5.25 22.03
C GLY A 9 -29.82 -5.94 20.75
N SER A 10 -29.32 -5.21 19.75
CA SER A 10 -28.51 -5.83 18.69
C SER A 10 -27.70 -4.78 17.92
N LEU A 11 -26.73 -4.15 18.59
CA LEU A 11 -25.75 -3.32 17.90
C LEU A 11 -24.35 -3.55 18.48
N LEU A 12 -23.90 -4.82 18.50
CA LEU A 12 -22.55 -5.17 18.96
C LEU A 12 -21.92 -6.33 18.18
N LEU A 13 -22.25 -6.49 16.89
CA LEU A 13 -21.60 -7.48 16.03
C LEU A 13 -21.39 -6.98 14.58
N ILE A 14 -20.70 -5.86 14.38
CA ILE A 14 -20.12 -5.54 13.06
C ILE A 14 -18.72 -4.95 13.23
N ASN A 15 -17.76 -5.80 13.60
CA ASN A 15 -16.34 -5.52 13.35
C ASN A 15 -15.70 -6.71 12.62
N CYS A 16 -16.32 -7.14 11.53
CA CYS A 16 -15.72 -8.11 10.64
C CYS A 16 -15.31 -7.46 9.32
N HIS A 17 -14.00 -7.46 9.09
CA HIS A 17 -13.31 -7.53 7.80
C HIS A 17 -13.47 -6.37 6.81
N HIS A 18 -12.67 -5.31 7.00
CA HIS A 18 -12.30 -4.45 5.89
C HIS A 18 -11.09 -5.09 5.16
N LYS A 19 -11.37 -6.05 4.27
CA LYS A 19 -10.35 -6.49 3.30
C LYS A 19 -10.21 -5.38 2.25
N SER A 20 -9.16 -4.58 2.39
CA SER A 20 -8.66 -3.72 1.32
C SER A 20 -8.39 -4.59 0.09
N LYS A 21 -9.24 -4.52 -0.93
CA LYS A 21 -9.00 -5.21 -2.20
C LYS A 21 -8.11 -4.29 -3.04
N ILE A 22 -6.80 -4.46 -2.92
CA ILE A 22 -5.84 -3.88 -3.85
C ILE A 22 -6.10 -4.53 -5.21
N THR A 23 -6.49 -3.74 -6.21
CA THR A 23 -6.76 -4.27 -7.55
C THR A 23 -5.70 -3.87 -8.57
N GLU A 24 -4.97 -2.77 -8.37
CA GLU A 24 -4.03 -2.25 -9.38
C GLU A 24 -2.78 -1.62 -8.74
N TYR A 25 -1.61 -2.12 -9.13
CA TYR A 25 -0.32 -1.54 -8.77
C TYR A 25 0.05 -0.41 -9.74
N PRO A 26 0.84 0.59 -9.31
CA PRO A 26 1.38 1.59 -10.22
C PRO A 26 2.22 0.94 -11.33
N HIS A 27 2.07 1.43 -12.56
CA HIS A 27 2.86 0.97 -13.70
C HIS A 27 4.37 1.11 -13.43
N THR A 28 5.18 0.17 -13.88
CA THR A 28 6.65 0.28 -13.80
C THR A 28 7.22 -0.06 -15.16
N ASP A 29 7.92 0.89 -15.77
CA ASP A 29 8.52 0.71 -17.08
C ASP A 29 9.55 -0.42 -17.04
N LYS A 30 9.63 -1.15 -18.15
CA LYS A 30 10.63 -2.19 -18.39
C LYS A 30 11.53 -1.75 -19.54
N THR A 31 12.83 -1.74 -19.30
CA THR A 31 13.84 -1.54 -20.34
C THR A 31 14.34 -2.89 -20.85
N LYS A 32 15.04 -2.89 -21.99
CA LYS A 32 15.61 -4.10 -22.61
C LYS A 32 17.08 -4.32 -22.21
N ILE A 33 17.49 -3.87 -21.02
CA ILE A 33 18.87 -4.03 -20.57
C ILE A 33 19.15 -5.51 -20.31
N GLU A 34 20.22 -6.02 -20.92
CA GLU A 34 20.66 -7.40 -20.83
C GLU A 34 22.18 -7.49 -20.73
N GLU A 35 22.66 -8.44 -19.95
CA GLU A 35 24.08 -8.68 -19.70
C GLU A 35 24.39 -10.16 -19.88
N HIS A 36 25.66 -10.47 -20.21
CA HIS A 36 26.12 -11.84 -20.40
C HIS A 36 27.17 -12.19 -19.35
N TYR A 37 26.84 -13.13 -18.47
CA TYR A 37 27.73 -13.65 -17.44
C TYR A 37 28.06 -15.11 -17.72
N PHE A 38 29.33 -15.41 -17.98
CA PHE A 38 29.81 -16.78 -18.28
C PHE A 38 29.00 -17.47 -19.39
N GLY A 39 28.66 -16.74 -20.46
CA GLY A 39 27.86 -17.23 -21.57
C GLY A 39 26.35 -17.27 -21.30
N LYS A 40 25.88 -16.95 -20.10
CA LYS A 40 24.45 -16.87 -19.75
C LYS A 40 23.92 -15.45 -19.89
N LYS A 41 22.81 -15.30 -20.62
CA LYS A 41 22.07 -14.05 -20.75
C LYS A 41 21.24 -13.77 -19.49
N ILE A 42 21.36 -12.57 -18.93
CA ILE A 42 20.63 -12.08 -17.75
C ILE A 42 19.93 -10.77 -18.14
N ASN A 43 18.61 -10.71 -18.00
CA ASN A 43 17.84 -9.49 -18.28
C ASN A 43 17.66 -8.68 -17.01
N ASP A 44 17.90 -7.38 -17.07
CA ASP A 44 17.66 -6.45 -15.97
C ASP A 44 16.72 -5.31 -16.42
N PRO A 45 15.41 -5.58 -16.49
CA PRO A 45 14.44 -4.63 -17.02
C PRO A 45 14.23 -3.40 -16.13
N TYR A 46 14.76 -3.40 -14.90
CA TYR A 46 14.53 -2.35 -13.91
C TYR A 46 15.81 -1.62 -13.50
N ARG A 47 16.93 -1.86 -14.19
CA ARG A 47 18.21 -1.16 -14.00
C ARG A 47 18.09 0.36 -13.89
N TRP A 48 17.10 0.96 -14.56
CA TRP A 48 16.86 2.40 -14.50
C TRP A 48 16.52 2.91 -13.09
N LEU A 49 15.96 2.06 -12.21
CA LEU A 49 15.70 2.38 -10.80
C LEU A 49 16.98 2.52 -9.96
N GLU A 50 18.13 2.04 -10.45
CA GLU A 50 19.41 2.21 -9.76
C GLU A 50 19.93 3.66 -9.81
N ASN A 51 19.43 4.48 -10.75
CA ASN A 51 19.74 5.91 -10.76
C ASN A 51 18.77 6.65 -9.82
N ASP A 52 19.17 6.75 -8.56
CA ASP A 52 18.44 7.35 -7.44
C ASP A 52 18.22 8.87 -7.56
N THR A 53 19.00 9.55 -8.42
CA THR A 53 18.85 10.99 -8.68
C THR A 53 18.03 11.31 -9.93
N SER A 54 17.59 10.30 -10.69
CA SER A 54 16.82 10.54 -11.91
C SER A 54 15.38 10.98 -11.61
N SER A 55 14.84 11.83 -12.48
CA SER A 55 13.42 12.22 -12.41
C SER A 55 12.48 11.02 -12.57
N ALA A 56 12.86 10.02 -13.36
CA ALA A 56 12.09 8.80 -13.55
C ALA A 56 11.98 7.99 -12.24
N THR A 57 13.10 7.79 -11.54
CA THR A 57 13.10 7.06 -10.25
C THR A 57 12.31 7.84 -9.20
N MET A 58 12.44 9.17 -9.18
CA MET A 58 11.67 10.02 -8.28
C MET A 58 10.15 9.90 -8.52
N ASP A 59 9.69 9.99 -9.78
CA ASP A 59 8.28 9.78 -10.14
C ASP A 59 7.78 8.39 -9.71
N TRP A 60 8.59 7.35 -9.95
CA TRP A 60 8.24 6.00 -9.53
C TRP A 60 8.07 5.89 -8.01
N VAL A 61 9.00 6.46 -7.23
CA VAL A 61 8.93 6.49 -5.77
C VAL A 61 7.66 7.19 -5.31
N GLU A 62 7.29 8.32 -5.90
CA GLU A 62 6.07 9.05 -5.57
C GLU A 62 4.82 8.20 -5.81
N ARG A 63 4.71 7.58 -6.99
CA ARG A 63 3.57 6.70 -7.33
C ARG A 63 3.46 5.49 -6.39
N GLN A 64 4.59 4.89 -6.00
CA GLN A 64 4.61 3.78 -5.05
C GLN A 64 4.26 4.22 -3.63
N ASN A 65 4.73 5.39 -3.20
CA ASN A 65 4.38 5.99 -1.92
C ASN A 65 2.87 6.29 -1.87
N ASP A 66 2.29 6.89 -2.89
CA ASP A 66 0.87 7.20 -2.95
C ASP A 66 -0.01 5.96 -2.88
N PHE A 67 0.35 4.92 -3.66
CA PHE A 67 -0.28 3.62 -3.60
C PHE A 67 -0.22 3.02 -2.19
N THR A 68 0.96 3.05 -1.57
CA THR A 68 1.18 2.53 -0.22
C THR A 68 0.36 3.30 0.81
N GLN A 69 0.39 4.63 0.77
CA GLN A 69 -0.36 5.45 1.71
C GLN A 69 -1.86 5.30 1.53
N LYS A 70 -2.36 5.09 0.30
CA LYS A 70 -3.77 4.76 0.06
C LYS A 70 -4.17 3.49 0.82
N HIS A 71 -3.39 2.43 0.69
CA HIS A 71 -3.64 1.18 1.41
C HIS A 71 -3.54 1.36 2.93
N LEU A 72 -2.49 2.02 3.42
CA LEU A 72 -2.28 2.22 4.85
C LEU A 72 -3.34 3.11 5.51
N ARG A 73 -4.00 4.01 4.76
CA ARG A 73 -5.11 4.83 5.26
C ARG A 73 -6.37 4.02 5.56
N GLU A 74 -6.55 2.86 4.94
CA GLU A 74 -7.71 1.98 5.15
C GLU A 74 -7.60 1.19 6.47
N ILE A 75 -6.39 1.10 7.06
CA ILE A 75 -6.14 0.40 8.32
C ILE A 75 -6.56 1.31 9.49
N LYS A 76 -7.69 0.98 10.13
CA LYS A 76 -8.29 1.77 11.21
C LYS A 76 -7.34 1.92 12.41
N GLU A 77 -6.58 0.87 12.72
CA GLU A 77 -5.71 0.75 13.89
C GLU A 77 -4.42 1.58 13.76
N ARG A 78 -4.06 2.02 12.53
CA ARG A 78 -2.83 2.79 12.28
C ARG A 78 -2.79 4.10 13.06
N LYS A 79 -3.93 4.80 13.19
CA LYS A 79 -4.02 6.06 13.95
C LYS A 79 -3.79 5.85 15.46
N PRO A 80 -4.53 4.97 16.16
CA PRO A 80 -4.27 4.65 17.57
C PRO A 80 -2.83 4.23 17.87
N ILE A 81 -2.24 3.35 17.03
CA ILE A 81 -0.86 2.89 17.21
C ILE A 81 0.12 4.07 17.12
N ARG A 82 -0.04 4.94 16.11
CA ARG A 82 0.81 6.12 15.93
C ARG A 82 0.71 7.08 17.13
N SER A 83 -0.48 7.26 17.71
CA SER A 83 -0.65 8.10 18.89
C SER A 83 0.09 7.53 20.11
N ARG A 84 -0.03 6.22 20.37
CA ARG A 84 0.66 5.56 21.48
C ARG A 84 2.18 5.69 21.37
N LEU A 85 2.74 5.53 20.16
CA LEU A 85 4.19 5.62 19.95
C LEU A 85 4.77 7.03 20.14
N LYS A 86 3.94 8.08 20.10
CA LYS A 86 4.36 9.48 20.30
C LYS A 86 4.31 9.93 21.77
N GLN A 87 3.70 9.13 22.65
CA GLN A 87 3.52 9.45 24.06
C GLN A 87 4.69 8.99 24.94
N ASN A 88 5.59 8.17 24.39
CA ASN A 88 6.85 7.77 25.00
C ASN A 88 8.00 8.61 24.43
#